data_AF-A0A220SAY4-F1
#
_entry.id   AF-A0A220SAY4-F1
#
_cell.length_a   1.000
_cell.length_b   1.000
_cell.length_c   1.000
_cell.angle_alpha   90.00
_cell.angle_beta   90.00
_cell.angle_gamma   90.00
#
_symmetry.space_group_name_H-M   'P 1'
#
loop_
_entity.id
_entity.type
_entity.pdbx_description
1 polymer ?
#
loop_
_entity_poly.entity_id
_entity_poly.type
_entity_poly.pdbx_seq_one_letter_code
_entity_poly.pdbx_strand_id
1 'polypeptide(L)'
;MDTKTNINAGFHEDLIQSGLAKDSLQRMDVFLDKLNQKNTSFLDFYVTYFYKFDKETQDEIKKSKGNNFLEEDPEGYYKLFAEIMSEKSDRYLKSFGISKDEEMLSREVYIFHLKKKYGPTIDGQLENLNK
;
A
#
# COMPACT_ATOMS: atom_id res chain seq x y z
N MET A 1 -31.18 -0.48 -0.13
CA MET A 1 -30.11 -1.49 -0.24
C MET A 1 -29.01 -0.82 -1.00
N ASP A 2 -28.00 -0.31 -0.30
CA ASP A 2 -26.82 0.25 -0.96
C ASP A 2 -26.05 -0.91 -1.59
N THR A 3 -26.01 -0.95 -2.91
CA THR A 3 -25.13 -1.84 -3.67
C THR A 3 -23.71 -1.50 -3.24
N LYS A 4 -23.09 -2.34 -2.40
CA LYS A 4 -21.66 -2.20 -2.08
C LYS A 4 -20.91 -2.21 -3.41
N THR A 5 -20.28 -1.08 -3.76
CA THR A 5 -19.47 -0.99 -4.98
C THR A 5 -18.32 -1.97 -4.85
N ASN A 6 -18.34 -3.03 -5.65
CA ASN A 6 -17.25 -3.99 -5.71
C ASN A 6 -16.18 -3.50 -6.70
N ILE A 7 -15.49 -2.43 -6.32
CA ILE A 7 -14.43 -1.81 -7.13
C ILE A 7 -13.25 -2.76 -7.35
N ASN A 8 -13.09 -3.78 -6.50
CA ASN A 8 -12.01 -4.74 -6.57
C ASN A 8 -12.37 -6.07 -7.27
N ALA A 9 -13.55 -6.19 -7.87
CA ALA A 9 -14.01 -7.44 -8.50
C ALA A 9 -13.04 -7.99 -9.55
N GLY A 10 -12.44 -7.11 -10.36
CA GLY A 10 -11.49 -7.51 -11.41
C GLY A 10 -10.20 -8.13 -10.87
N PHE A 11 -9.77 -7.80 -9.64
CA PHE A 11 -8.57 -8.39 -9.06
C PHE A 11 -8.79 -9.88 -8.73
N HIS A 12 -9.98 -10.26 -8.29
CA HIS A 12 -10.28 -11.67 -8.01
C HIS A 12 -10.10 -12.54 -9.25
N GLU A 13 -10.65 -12.12 -10.39
CA GLU A 13 -10.54 -12.84 -11.66
C GLU A 13 -9.08 -12.94 -12.12
N ASP A 14 -8.32 -11.87 -11.98
CA ASP A 14 -6.89 -11.85 -12.33
C ASP A 14 -6.07 -12.79 -11.44
N LEU A 15 -6.39 -12.88 -10.15
CA LEU A 15 -5.71 -13.79 -9.24
C LEU A 15 -6.00 -15.25 -9.58
N ILE A 16 -7.23 -15.58 -9.97
CA ILE A 16 -7.57 -16.91 -10.51
C ILE A 16 -6.73 -17.20 -11.76
N GLN A 17 -6.70 -16.28 -12.72
CA GLN A 17 -5.97 -16.46 -13.98
C GLN A 17 -4.45 -16.60 -13.76
N SER A 18 -3.92 -15.94 -12.73
CA SER A 18 -2.51 -16.05 -12.36
C SER A 18 -2.12 -17.38 -11.70
N GLY A 19 -3.09 -18.23 -11.38
CA GLY A 19 -2.85 -19.51 -10.70
C GLY A 19 -2.51 -19.37 -9.22
N LEU A 20 -3.00 -18.30 -8.55
CA LEU A 20 -2.83 -18.15 -7.10
C LEU A 20 -3.45 -19.35 -6.36
N ALA A 21 -2.74 -19.89 -5.36
CA ALA A 21 -3.24 -21.01 -4.56
C ALA A 21 -4.58 -20.66 -3.89
N LYS A 22 -5.49 -21.63 -3.83
CA LYS A 22 -6.87 -21.43 -3.34
C LYS A 22 -6.93 -20.77 -1.96
N ASP A 23 -6.09 -21.20 -1.03
CA ASP A 23 -6.07 -20.66 0.34
C ASP A 23 -5.60 -19.19 0.35
N SER A 24 -4.61 -18.86 -0.46
CA SER A 24 -4.14 -17.47 -0.64
C SER A 24 -5.20 -16.61 -1.33
N LEU A 25 -5.92 -17.16 -2.31
CA LEU A 25 -7.04 -16.47 -2.98
C LEU A 25 -8.15 -16.12 -1.98
N GLN A 26 -8.57 -17.07 -1.14
CA GLN A 26 -9.58 -16.82 -0.11
C GLN A 26 -9.16 -15.74 0.89
N ARG A 27 -7.89 -15.74 1.30
CA ARG A 27 -7.35 -14.69 2.17
C ARG A 27 -7.29 -13.33 1.46
N MET A 28 -6.98 -13.32 0.16
CA MET A 28 -7.04 -12.11 -0.65
C MET A 28 -8.46 -11.60 -0.83
N ASP A 29 -9.46 -12.46 -0.95
CA ASP A 29 -10.87 -12.04 -1.04
C ASP A 29 -11.30 -11.30 0.22
N VAL A 30 -10.93 -11.81 1.40
CA VAL A 30 -11.17 -11.13 2.69
C VAL A 30 -10.47 -9.76 2.73
N PHE A 31 -9.24 -9.68 2.22
CA PHE A 31 -8.50 -8.43 2.13
C PHE A 31 -9.18 -7.42 1.19
N LEU A 32 -9.57 -7.84 -0.02
CA LEU A 32 -10.24 -6.99 -1.00
C LEU A 32 -11.61 -6.51 -0.50
N ASP A 33 -12.32 -7.35 0.26
CA ASP A 33 -13.57 -6.97 0.91
C ASP A 33 -13.39 -5.87 1.96
N LYS A 34 -12.30 -5.88 2.73
CA LYS A 34 -11.97 -4.80 3.66
C LYS A 34 -11.72 -3.48 2.94
N LEU A 35 -11.06 -3.52 1.78
CA LEU A 35 -10.84 -2.35 0.94
C LEU A 35 -12.15 -1.85 0.31
N ASN A 36 -12.99 -2.75 -0.20
CA ASN A 36 -14.32 -2.43 -0.75
C ASN A 36 -15.19 -1.70 0.30
N GLN A 37 -15.17 -2.12 1.57
CA GLN A 37 -15.90 -1.47 2.65
C GLN A 37 -15.48 -0.01 2.90
N LYS A 38 -14.28 0.37 2.45
CA LYS A 38 -13.74 1.72 2.54
C LYS A 38 -13.67 2.43 1.18
N ASN A 39 -14.29 1.84 0.14
CA ASN A 39 -14.27 2.35 -1.23
C ASN A 39 -12.83 2.66 -1.72
N THR A 40 -11.87 1.80 -1.37
CA THR A 40 -10.47 1.92 -1.77
C THR A 40 -10.11 0.79 -2.73
N SER A 41 -9.50 1.11 -3.88
CA SER A 41 -9.03 0.06 -4.79
C SER A 41 -7.75 -0.58 -4.25
N PHE A 42 -7.47 -1.82 -4.67
CA PHE A 42 -6.22 -2.50 -4.34
C PHE A 42 -4.99 -1.67 -4.72
N LEU A 43 -5.00 -1.03 -5.90
CA LEU A 43 -3.88 -0.23 -6.37
C LEU A 43 -3.73 1.06 -5.58
N ASP A 44 -4.84 1.74 -5.23
CA ASP A 44 -4.77 2.94 -4.40
C ASP A 44 -4.22 2.62 -3.00
N PHE A 45 -4.67 1.50 -2.41
CA PHE A 45 -4.09 0.98 -1.17
C PHE A 45 -2.59 0.73 -1.34
N TYR A 46 -2.20 0.01 -2.39
CA TYR A 46 -0.82 -0.40 -2.63
C TYR A 46 0.09 0.82 -2.83
N VAL A 47 -0.32 1.79 -3.65
CA VAL A 47 0.45 3.01 -3.89
C VAL A 47 0.55 3.88 -2.66
N THR A 48 -0.55 4.05 -1.92
CA THR A 48 -0.54 4.82 -0.67
C THR A 48 0.44 4.22 0.33
N TYR A 49 0.29 2.93 0.60
CA TYR A 49 1.02 2.26 1.67
C TYR A 49 2.50 2.06 1.36
N PHE A 50 2.84 1.67 0.13
CA PHE A 50 4.23 1.31 -0.23
C PHE A 50 5.06 2.45 -0.81
N TYR A 51 4.44 3.54 -1.28
CA TYR A 51 5.17 4.63 -1.94
C TYR A 51 4.83 6.01 -1.38
N LYS A 52 3.54 6.31 -1.18
CA LYS A 52 3.14 7.66 -0.76
C LYS A 52 3.62 7.98 0.65
N PHE A 53 3.56 7.02 1.57
CA PHE A 53 4.05 7.22 2.94
C PHE A 53 5.53 7.52 3.03
N ASP A 54 6.37 6.94 2.16
CA ASP A 54 7.80 7.27 2.10
C ASP A 54 7.98 8.77 1.80
N LYS A 55 7.37 9.26 0.72
CA LYS A 55 7.43 10.68 0.36
C LYS A 55 6.85 11.60 1.44
N GLU A 56 5.66 11.28 1.96
CA GLU A 56 5.02 12.07 3.03
C GLU A 56 5.90 12.12 4.29
N THR A 57 6.62 11.04 4.61
CA THR A 57 7.53 11.00 5.76
C THR A 57 8.78 11.84 5.50
N GLN A 58 9.37 11.76 4.31
CA GLN A 58 10.50 12.62 3.93
C GLN A 58 10.12 14.10 4.01
N ASP A 59 8.94 14.47 3.51
CA ASP A 59 8.45 15.86 3.55
C ASP A 59 8.18 16.34 4.97
N GLU A 60 7.62 15.48 5.83
CA GLU A 60 7.39 15.77 7.25
C GLU A 60 8.70 16.00 8.02
N ILE A 61 9.72 15.18 7.75
CA ILE A 61 11.05 15.35 8.34
C ILE A 61 11.72 16.62 7.83
N LYS A 62 11.71 16.88 6.52
CA LYS A 62 12.26 18.12 5.95
C LYS A 62 11.60 19.36 6.55
N LYS A 63 10.28 19.34 6.72
CA LYS A 63 9.52 20.44 7.32
C LYS A 63 9.89 20.68 8.79
N SER A 64 10.19 19.63 9.55
CA SER A 64 10.45 19.72 10.99
C SER A 64 11.93 19.89 11.37
N LYS A 65 12.85 19.37 10.56
CA LYS A 65 14.29 19.33 10.83
C LYS A 65 15.14 20.11 9.83
N GLY A 66 14.57 20.51 8.69
CA GLY A 66 15.28 21.20 7.61
C GLY A 66 15.74 20.26 6.51
N ASN A 67 16.12 20.83 5.36
CA ASN A 67 16.44 20.07 4.15
C ASN A 67 17.73 19.25 4.25
N ASN A 68 18.66 19.64 5.13
CA ASN A 68 19.98 19.03 5.24
C ASN A 68 20.06 17.99 6.37
N PHE A 69 18.95 17.69 7.06
CA PHE A 69 18.98 16.84 8.25
C PHE A 69 19.56 15.44 8.00
N LEU A 70 19.30 14.84 6.83
CA LEU A 70 19.89 13.56 6.44
C LEU A 70 21.43 13.62 6.36
N GLU A 71 21.99 14.74 5.93
CA GLU A 71 23.44 14.94 5.79
C GLU A 71 24.07 15.31 7.14
N GLU A 72 23.37 16.09 7.95
CA GLU A 72 23.82 16.58 9.26
C GLU A 72 23.77 15.49 10.35
N ASP A 73 22.74 14.66 10.35
CA ASP A 73 22.52 13.57 11.31
C ASP A 73 21.82 12.37 10.64
N PRO A 74 22.57 11.53 9.89
CA PRO A 74 21.99 10.38 9.19
C PRO A 74 21.30 9.38 10.13
N GLU A 75 21.87 9.12 11.31
CA GLU A 75 21.31 8.16 12.26
C GLU A 75 19.99 8.67 12.85
N GLY A 76 19.95 9.93 13.27
CA GLY A 76 18.74 10.58 13.74
C GLY A 76 17.66 10.68 12.67
N TYR A 77 18.05 10.93 11.42
CA TYR A 77 17.14 10.89 10.27
C TYR A 77 16.48 9.52 10.12
N TYR A 78 17.26 8.44 10.02
CA TYR A 78 16.71 7.11 9.79
C TYR A 78 15.88 6.61 10.98
N LYS A 79 16.25 6.97 12.21
CA LYS A 79 15.45 6.68 13.39
C LYS A 79 14.08 7.36 13.32
N LEU A 80 14.05 8.67 13.09
CA LEU A 80 12.81 9.44 13.00
C LEU A 80 11.95 8.98 11.81
N PHE A 81 12.58 8.66 10.69
CA PHE A 81 11.92 8.10 9.51
C PHE A 81 11.22 6.78 9.85
N ALA A 82 11.91 5.85 10.51
CA ALA A 82 11.34 4.57 10.90
C ALA A 82 10.17 4.74 11.90
N GLU A 83 10.28 5.65 12.86
CA GLU A 83 9.22 5.95 13.82
C GLU A 83 7.95 6.48 13.12
N ILE A 84 8.09 7.48 12.25
CA ILE A 84 6.97 8.08 11.52
C ILE A 84 6.33 7.08 10.55
N MET A 85 7.15 6.34 9.80
CA MET A 85 6.65 5.31 8.88
C MET A 85 5.88 4.23 9.62
N SER A 86 6.40 3.73 10.74
CA SER A 86 5.72 2.70 11.53
C SER A 86 4.36 3.20 12.01
N GLU A 87 4.27 4.43 12.51
CA GLU A 87 3.01 5.00 12.99
C GLU A 87 1.99 5.18 11.85
N LYS A 88 2.41 5.74 10.70
CA LYS A 88 1.55 5.91 9.53
C LYS A 88 1.04 4.57 9.02
N SER A 89 1.93 3.60 8.87
CA SER A 89 1.59 2.25 8.42
C SER A 89 0.60 1.58 9.36
N ASP A 90 0.85 1.59 10.67
CA ASP A 90 -0.04 0.95 11.64
C ASP A 90 -1.41 1.61 11.70
N ARG A 91 -1.46 2.94 11.67
CA ARG A 91 -2.72 3.70 11.63
C ARG A 91 -3.52 3.39 10.37
N TYR A 92 -2.84 3.30 9.22
CA TYR A 92 -3.49 3.02 7.95
C TYR A 92 -4.07 1.61 7.92
N LEU A 93 -3.28 0.58 8.23
CA LEU A 93 -3.75 -0.82 8.26
C LEU A 93 -4.92 -0.99 9.24
N LYS A 94 -4.81 -0.39 10.43
CA LYS A 94 -5.89 -0.41 11.44
C LYS A 94 -7.18 0.22 10.92
N SER A 95 -7.11 1.24 10.07
CA SER A 95 -8.29 1.90 9.50
C SER A 95 -9.12 0.98 8.59
N PHE A 96 -8.49 -0.03 7.98
CA PHE A 96 -9.13 -1.07 7.18
C PHE A 96 -9.37 -2.37 7.96
N GLY A 97 -8.85 -2.49 9.18
CA GLY A 97 -8.84 -3.75 9.93
C GLY A 97 -7.95 -4.82 9.29
N ILE A 98 -6.87 -4.40 8.62
CA ILE A 98 -5.89 -5.28 7.97
C ILE A 98 -4.82 -5.67 8.99
N SER A 99 -4.50 -6.95 9.10
CA SER A 99 -3.39 -7.46 9.91
C SER A 99 -2.05 -7.38 9.17
N LYS A 100 -0.93 -7.52 9.88
CA LYS A 100 0.40 -7.58 9.25
C LYS A 100 0.53 -8.77 8.29
N ASP A 101 -0.01 -9.94 8.65
CA ASP A 101 0.01 -11.12 7.77
C ASP A 101 -0.79 -10.92 6.48
N GLU A 102 -1.89 -10.17 6.55
CA GLU A 102 -2.70 -9.82 5.38
C GLU A 102 -1.99 -8.77 4.50
N GLU A 103 -1.32 -7.79 5.10
CA GLU A 103 -0.49 -6.83 4.38
C GLU A 103 0.67 -7.52 3.66
N MET A 104 1.41 -8.39 4.36
CA MET A 104 2.49 -9.19 3.76
C MET A 104 2.00 -10.03 2.59
N LEU A 105 0.87 -10.74 2.76
CA LEU A 105 0.24 -11.49 1.68
C LEU A 105 -0.10 -10.58 0.49
N SER A 106 -0.72 -9.42 0.75
CA SER A 106 -1.11 -8.48 -0.31
C SER A 106 0.09 -8.02 -1.14
N ARG A 107 1.24 -7.82 -0.48
CA ARG A 107 2.50 -7.43 -1.11
C ARG A 107 3.06 -8.55 -1.99
N GLU A 108 3.13 -9.76 -1.46
CA GLU A 108 3.60 -10.93 -2.21
C GLU A 108 2.71 -11.19 -3.44
N VAL A 109 1.40 -11.15 -3.24
CA VAL A 109 0.40 -11.31 -4.30
C VAL A 109 0.59 -10.25 -5.39
N TYR A 110 0.80 -8.99 -5.01
CA TYR A 110 1.11 -7.98 -6.02
C TYR A 110 2.37 -8.34 -6.81
N ILE A 111 3.48 -8.61 -6.12
CA ILE A 111 4.78 -8.83 -6.76
C ILE A 111 4.75 -10.01 -7.74
N PHE A 112 4.16 -11.14 -7.34
CA PHE A 112 4.22 -12.38 -8.09
C PHE A 112 3.07 -12.57 -9.08
N HIS A 113 1.90 -12.01 -8.81
CA HIS A 113 0.69 -12.30 -9.59
C HIS A 113 0.16 -11.09 -10.37
N LEU A 114 0.26 -9.87 -9.82
CA LEU A 114 -0.41 -8.69 -10.39
C LEU A 114 0.57 -7.72 -11.08
N LYS A 115 1.84 -7.69 -10.68
CA LYS A 115 2.83 -6.69 -11.12
C LYS A 115 2.97 -6.62 -12.63
N LYS A 116 2.94 -7.75 -13.34
CA LYS A 116 3.04 -7.76 -14.81
C LYS A 116 1.90 -6.99 -15.47
N LYS A 117 0.69 -7.06 -14.93
CA LYS A 117 -0.50 -6.41 -15.48
C LYS A 117 -0.63 -4.96 -15.01
N TYR A 118 -0.35 -4.70 -13.74
CA TYR A 118 -0.66 -3.43 -13.08
C TYR A 118 0.55 -2.53 -12.79
N GLY A 119 1.77 -3.03 -12.99
CA GLY A 119 3.01 -2.25 -12.85
C GLY A 119 2.96 -0.92 -13.62
N PRO A 120 2.60 -0.91 -14.92
CA PRO A 120 2.52 0.33 -15.70
C PRO A 120 1.52 1.35 -15.13
N THR A 121 0.42 0.89 -14.51
CA THR A 121 -0.55 1.79 -13.85
C THR A 121 0.05 2.44 -12.61
N ILE A 122 0.78 1.65 -11.80
CA ILE A 122 1.48 2.16 -10.62
C ILE A 122 2.58 3.13 -11.03
N ASP A 123 3.40 2.79 -12.03
CA ASP A 123 4.46 3.66 -12.53
C ASP A 123 3.89 5.04 -12.95
N GLY A 124 2.77 5.05 -13.69
CA GLY A 124 2.08 6.30 -14.05
C GLY A 124 1.52 7.07 -12.85
N GLN A 125 1.08 6.40 -11.78
CA GLN A 125 0.68 7.07 -10.54
C GLN A 125 1.89 7.68 -9.81
N LEU A 126 3.02 6.99 -9.79
CA LEU A 126 4.26 7.46 -9.16
C LEU A 126 4.87 8.66 -9.89
N GLU A 127 4.82 8.68 -11.23
CA GLU A 127 5.25 9.85 -12.02
C GLU A 127 4.47 11.11 -11.64
N ASN A 128 3.17 10.99 -11.36
CA ASN A 128 2.35 12.12 -10.93
C ASN A 128 2.58 12.51 -9.47
N LEU A 129 2.95 11.56 -8.61
CA LEU A 129 3.34 11.87 -7.23
C LEU A 129 4.66 12.62 -7.15
N ASN A 130 5.55 12.45 -8.13
CA ASN A 130 6.88 13.08 -8.17
C ASN A 130 6.92 14.42 -8.91
N LYS A 131 5.83 14.83 -9.56
CA LYS A 131 5.64 16.19 -10.08
C LYS A 131 5.26 17.16 -8.95
#